data_AF-A0A077MCU8-F1
#
_entry.id   AF-A0A077MCU8-F1
#
_cell.length_a   1.000
_cell.length_b   1.000
_cell.length_c   1.000
_cell.angle_alpha   90.00
_cell.angle_beta   90.00
_cell.angle_gamma   90.00
#
_symmetry.space_group_name_H-M   'P 1'
#
loop_
_entity.id
_entity.type
_entity.pdbx_description
1 polymer ?
#
loop_
_entity_poly.entity_id
_entity_poly.type
_entity_poly.pdbx_seq_one_letter_code
_entity_poly.pdbx_strand_id
1 'polypeptide(L)' 'MGTMTYLATVTTFLTGLVSAAAIVLGIALIALATPAIRSNHTARITRHESIPTYYRGLVLGH' A
#
# COMPACT_ATOMS: atom_id res chain seq x y z
N MET A 1 -19.47 -36.81 -8.87
CA MET A 1 -18.03 -36.47 -8.92
C MET A 1 -17.70 -35.25 -9.78
N GLY A 2 -18.43 -34.93 -10.86
CA GLY A 2 -18.09 -33.80 -11.76
C GLY A 2 -18.37 -32.38 -11.26
N THR A 3 -19.25 -32.19 -10.27
CA THR A 3 -19.59 -30.85 -9.75
C THR A 3 -18.54 -30.29 -8.78
N MET A 4 -17.95 -31.14 -7.94
CA MET A 4 -16.91 -30.73 -6.98
C MET A 4 -15.62 -30.33 -7.68
N THR A 5 -15.25 -31.01 -8.76
CA THR A 5 -14.09 -30.66 -9.59
C THR A 5 -14.30 -29.33 -10.31
N TYR A 6 -15.49 -29.10 -10.87
CA TYR A 6 -15.82 -27.83 -11.54
C TYR A 6 -15.78 -26.64 -10.57
N LEU A 7 -16.36 -26.82 -9.37
CA LEU A 7 -16.34 -25.78 -8.34
C LEU A 7 -14.90 -25.42 -7.92
N ALA A 8 -14.04 -26.43 -7.71
CA ALA A 8 -12.64 -26.23 -7.36
C ALA A 8 -11.84 -25.47 -8.45
N THR A 9 -12.12 -25.75 -9.73
CA THR A 9 -11.48 -25.03 -10.85
C THR A 9 -11.92 -23.56 -10.88
N VAL A 10 -13.21 -23.29 -10.73
CA VAL A 10 -13.74 -21.92 -10.71
C VAL A 10 -13.19 -21.12 -9.53
N THR A 11 -13.16 -21.71 -8.33
CA THR A 11 -12.61 -21.02 -7.14
C THR A 11 -11.12 -20.72 -7.30
N THR A 12 -10.35 -21.64 -7.87
CA THR A 12 -8.90 -21.43 -8.11
C THR A 12 -8.68 -20.29 -9.09
N PHE A 13 -9.44 -20.26 -10.18
CA PHE A 13 -9.36 -19.18 -11.17
C PHE A 13 -9.73 -17.81 -10.55
N LEU A 14 -10.85 -17.72 -9.84
CA LEU A 14 -11.28 -16.49 -9.19
C LEU A 14 -10.27 -16.03 -8.13
N THR A 15 -9.70 -16.96 -7.37
CA THR A 15 -8.66 -16.64 -6.37
C THR A 15 -7.42 -16.06 -7.05
N GLY A 16 -6.98 -16.65 -8.16
CA GLY A 16 -5.87 -16.12 -8.94
C GLY A 16 -6.14 -14.71 -9.46
N LEU A 17 -7.34 -14.47 -10.00
CA LEU A 17 -7.74 -13.17 -10.52
C LEU A 17 -7.82 -12.10 -9.43
N VAL A 18 -8.44 -12.40 -8.29
CA VAL A 18 -8.52 -11.49 -7.14
C VAL A 18 -7.13 -11.21 -6.58
N SER A 19 -6.25 -12.22 -6.50
CA SER A 19 -4.88 -12.04 -6.03
C SER A 19 -4.08 -11.12 -6.95
N ALA A 20 -4.20 -11.31 -8.27
CA ALA A 20 -3.54 -10.44 -9.25
C ALA A 20 -4.04 -8.98 -9.14
N ALA A 21 -5.36 -8.79 -9.02
CA ALA A 21 -5.94 -7.47 -8.82
C ALA A 21 -5.47 -6.80 -7.52
N ALA A 22 -5.39 -7.57 -6.42
CA ALA A 22 -4.90 -7.08 -5.14
C ALA A 22 -3.42 -6.66 -5.20
N ILE A 23 -2.57 -7.40 -5.92
CA ILE A 23 -1.16 -7.04 -6.12
C ILE A 23 -1.05 -5.72 -6.89
N VAL A 24 -1.78 -5.58 -8.00
CA VAL A 24 -1.76 -4.35 -8.81
C VAL A 24 -2.24 -3.16 -7.99
N LEU A 25 -3.33 -3.32 -7.23
CA LEU A 25 -3.84 -2.29 -6.34
C LEU A 25 -2.82 -1.92 -5.26
N GLY A 26 -2.18 -2.91 -4.64
CA GLY A 26 -1.14 -2.70 -3.64
C GLY A 26 0.03 -1.88 -4.18
N ILE A 27 0.52 -2.22 -5.38
CA ILE A 27 1.57 -1.46 -6.06
C ILE A 27 1.13 -0.02 -6.35
N ALA A 28 -0.10 0.17 -6.83
CA ALA A 28 -0.64 1.50 -7.11
C ALA A 28 -0.72 2.37 -5.84
N LEU A 29 -1.14 1.80 -4.70
CA LEU A 29 -1.18 2.50 -3.43
C LEU A 29 0.21 2.90 -2.92
N ILE A 30 1.20 2.00 -3.06
CA ILE A 30 2.60 2.30 -2.72
C ILE A 30 3.15 3.43 -3.60
N ALA A 31 2.87 3.38 -4.91
CA ALA A 31 3.26 4.43 -5.85
C ALA A 31 2.63 5.78 -5.48
N LEU A 32 1.36 5.79 -5.06
CA LEU A 32 0.66 7.01 -4.65
C LEU A 32 1.22 7.59 -3.34
N ALA A 33 1.68 6.75 -2.41
CA ALA A 33 2.28 7.18 -1.14
C ALA A 33 3.73 7.71 -1.31
N THR A 34 4.44 7.28 -2.36
CA THR A 34 5.86 7.59 -2.56
C THR A 34 6.17 9.10 -2.63
N PRO A 35 5.41 9.95 -3.36
CA PRO A 35 5.63 11.40 -3.37
C PRO A 35 5.46 12.06 -2.00
N ALA A 36 4.46 11.62 -1.22
CA ALA A 36 4.21 12.14 0.12
C ALA A 36 5.35 11.76 1.08
N ILE A 37 5.86 10.52 1.00
CA ILE A 37 7.01 10.08 1.81
C ILE A 37 8.25 10.88 1.43
N ARG A 38 8.51 11.08 0.13
CA ARG A 38 9.68 11.82 -0.36
C ARG A 38 9.66 13.28 0.08
N SER A 39 8.53 13.97 -0.09
CA SER A 39 8.37 15.37 0.30
C SER A 39 8.57 15.58 1.81
N ASN A 40 7.97 14.71 2.65
CA ASN A 40 8.16 14.74 4.10
C ASN A 40 9.63 14.47 4.50
N HIS A 41 10.27 13.50 3.84
CA HIS A 41 11.67 13.19 4.09
C HIS A 41 12.59 14.38 3.76
N THR A 42 12.39 15.01 2.61
CA THR A 42 13.13 16.21 2.22
C THR A 42 12.89 17.34 3.21
N ALA A 43 11.63 17.63 3.57
CA ALA A 43 11.30 18.69 4.52
C ALA A 43 11.98 18.48 5.88
N ARG A 44 11.96 17.25 6.41
CA ARG A 44 12.64 16.90 7.66
C ARG A 44 14.16 17.14 7.57
N ILE A 45 14.79 16.67 6.49
CA ILE A 45 16.25 16.84 6.29
C ILE A 45 16.60 18.33 6.20
N THR A 46 15.86 19.11 5.41
CA THR A 46 16.11 20.55 5.29
C THR A 46 15.99 21.28 6.63
N ARG A 47 15.03 20.88 7.47
CA ARG A 47 14.82 21.44 8.80
C ARG A 47 15.74 20.86 9.89
N HIS A 48 16.57 19.86 9.55
CA HIS A 48 17.44 19.16 10.49
C HIS A 48 16.69 18.60 11.72
N GLU A 49 15.43 18.21 11.52
CA GLU A 49 14.58 17.73 12.61
C GLU A 49 14.75 16.22 12.81
N SER A 50 14.72 15.80 14.08
CA SER A 50 14.65 14.37 14.39
C SER A 50 13.28 13.79 13.95
N ILE A 51 13.25 12.51 13.58
CA ILE A 51 12.03 11.80 13.16
C ILE A 51 10.86 12.01 14.16
N PRO A 52 11.03 11.77 15.48
CA PRO A 52 9.93 11.93 16.43
C PRO A 52 9.49 13.40 16.57
N THR A 53 10.41 14.37 16.48
CA THR A 53 10.07 15.80 16.53
C THR A 53 9.23 16.21 15.33
N TYR A 54 9.65 15.83 14.13
CA TYR A 54 8.95 16.15 12.89
C TYR A 54 7.51 15.63 12.90
N TYR A 55 7.32 14.34 13.21
CA TYR A 55 5.99 13.74 13.23
C TYR A 55 5.12 14.23 14.39
N ARG A 56 5.69 14.56 15.56
CA ARG A 56 4.93 15.23 16.63
C ARG A 56 4.43 16.60 16.18
N GLY A 57 5.28 17.41 15.55
CA GLY A 57 4.86 18.70 15.00
C GLY A 57 3.80 18.57 13.91
N LEU A 58 3.87 17.51 13.10
CA LEU A 58 2.90 17.24 12.04
C LEU A 58 1.51 16.86 12.57
N VAL A 59 1.46 16.13 13.70
CA VAL A 59 0.23 15.75 14.40
C VAL A 59 -0.35 16.91 15.22
N LEU A 60 0.50 17.74 15.83
CA LEU A 60 0.08 18.88 16.67
C LEU A 60 -0.21 20.17 15.86
N GLY A 61 0.27 20.25 14.62
CA GLY A 61 0.06 21.38 13.71
C GLY A 61 -1.14 21.23 12.78
N HIS A 62 -1.86 20.11 12.88
CA HIS A 62 -3.24 19.95 12.40
C HIS A 62 -4.21 20.18 13.55
#